data_AF-A0A352BHD5-F1
#
_entry.id   AF-A0A352BHD5-F1
#
_cell.length_a   1.000
_cell.length_b   1.000
_cell.length_c   1.000
_cell.angle_alpha   90.00
_cell.angle_beta   90.00
_cell.angle_gamma   90.00
#
_symmetry.space_group_name_H-M   'P 1'
#
loop_
_entity.id
_entity.type
_entity.pdbx_description
1 polymer ?
#
loop_
_entity_poly.entity_id
_entity_poly.type
_entity_poly.pdbx_seq_one_letter_code
_entity_poly.pdbx_strand_id
1 'polypeptide(L)'
;MKNRRLAIFLVIFVFLAVVIVLSSAVFSLHSVELRFLSTTSVLTGKESEIVESGNFKIGENVFFSTKKNYIKQMEKANPYVRIVNIETVFPNKFIVNAVERNETYVIKMDNNKYVKTDEYMKVLSVSSVFQNSTTNGIVINGSGLSGQTVETGDFFKTDGDYLTALFNCFREWDLSYTNLKAKIESIELNYNNDPYRLLVNMRSGVQIVVRKSNRNLSDKLNLAFSFYDTKEDKSHNPVDYTKSGIIEVFESESKIYASYRQVKDN
;
A
#
# COMPACT_ATOMS: atom_id res chain seq x y z
N MET A 1 -49.81 -50.04 9.15
CA MET A 1 -49.57 -48.71 8.52
C MET A 1 -48.37 -47.94 9.12
N LYS A 2 -48.08 -48.07 10.42
CA LYS A 2 -46.97 -47.35 11.12
C LYS A 2 -45.58 -47.61 10.52
N ASN A 3 -45.31 -48.85 10.10
CA ASN A 3 -44.00 -49.28 9.58
C ASN A 3 -43.70 -48.77 8.16
N ARG A 4 -44.73 -48.51 7.33
CA ARG A 4 -44.55 -47.96 5.97
C ARG A 4 -44.14 -46.49 6.01
N ARG A 5 -44.72 -45.70 6.91
CA ARG A 5 -44.33 -44.29 7.12
C ARG A 5 -42.89 -44.18 7.62
N LEU A 6 -42.49 -45.05 8.55
CA LEU A 6 -41.11 -45.13 9.04
C LEU A 6 -40.11 -45.47 7.93
N ALA A 7 -40.43 -46.44 7.08
CA ALA A 7 -39.58 -46.81 5.94
C ALA A 7 -39.39 -45.65 4.95
N ILE A 8 -40.46 -44.89 4.66
CA ILE A 8 -40.38 -43.70 3.81
C ILE A 8 -39.47 -42.63 4.43
N PHE A 9 -39.60 -42.33 5.72
CA PHE A 9 -38.72 -41.39 6.41
C PHE A 9 -37.25 -41.85 6.39
N LEU A 10 -37.00 -43.14 6.58
CA LEU A 10 -35.65 -43.68 6.54
C LEU A 10 -35.02 -43.58 5.14
N VAL A 11 -35.80 -43.86 4.08
CA VAL A 11 -35.32 -43.69 2.70
C VAL A 11 -35.00 -42.22 2.40
N ILE A 12 -35.86 -41.29 2.83
CA ILE A 12 -35.61 -39.84 2.66
C ILE A 12 -34.34 -39.42 3.42
N PHE A 13 -34.16 -39.91 4.64
CA PHE A 13 -32.98 -39.60 5.46
C PHE A 13 -31.69 -40.14 4.82
N VAL A 14 -31.69 -41.40 4.35
CA VAL A 14 -30.55 -41.99 3.64
C VAL A 14 -30.25 -41.23 2.35
N PHE A 15 -31.28 -40.88 1.58
CA PHE A 15 -31.14 -40.07 0.38
C PHE A 15 -30.49 -38.71 0.68
N LEU A 16 -30.98 -37.99 1.69
CA LEU A 16 -30.39 -36.72 2.15
C LEU A 16 -28.93 -36.89 2.58
N ALA A 17 -28.61 -37.95 3.34
CA ALA A 17 -27.25 -38.23 3.76
C ALA A 17 -26.31 -38.45 2.56
N VAL A 18 -26.74 -39.21 1.55
CA VAL A 18 -25.98 -39.42 0.31
C VAL A 18 -25.77 -38.10 -0.44
N VAL A 19 -26.81 -37.28 -0.58
CA VAL A 19 -26.71 -35.96 -1.23
C VAL A 19 -25.71 -35.07 -0.50
N ILE A 20 -25.71 -35.05 0.83
CA ILE A 20 -24.77 -34.26 1.64
C ILE A 20 -23.33 -34.73 1.42
N VAL A 21 -23.09 -36.06 1.44
CA VAL A 21 -21.74 -36.62 1.25
C VAL A 21 -21.23 -36.33 -0.17
N LEU A 22 -22.05 -36.56 -1.20
CA LEU A 22 -21.67 -36.29 -2.59
C LEU A 22 -21.43 -34.78 -2.81
N SER A 23 -22.29 -33.93 -2.25
CA SER A 23 -22.09 -32.49 -2.31
C SER A 23 -20.77 -32.10 -1.65
N SER A 24 -20.46 -32.63 -0.47
CA SER A 24 -19.20 -32.38 0.20
C SER A 24 -17.99 -32.76 -0.66
N ALA A 25 -18.04 -33.91 -1.34
CA ALA A 25 -16.99 -34.35 -2.25
C ALA A 25 -16.84 -33.44 -3.48
N VAL A 26 -17.95 -32.97 -4.08
CA VAL A 26 -17.94 -32.07 -5.24
C VAL A 26 -17.39 -30.69 -4.89
N PHE A 27 -17.66 -30.19 -3.68
CA PHE A 27 -17.20 -28.90 -3.18
C PHE A 27 -15.85 -28.96 -2.44
N SER A 28 -15.16 -30.10 -2.53
CA SER A 28 -13.85 -30.31 -1.92
C SER A 28 -12.76 -29.60 -2.73
N LEU A 29 -12.02 -28.68 -2.11
CA LEU A 29 -11.01 -27.84 -2.76
C LEU A 29 -9.98 -28.70 -3.50
N HIS A 30 -9.86 -28.49 -4.81
CA HIS A 30 -8.98 -29.27 -5.68
C HIS A 30 -7.78 -28.46 -6.18
N SER A 31 -7.97 -27.19 -6.51
CA SER A 31 -6.92 -26.35 -7.08
C SER A 31 -6.97 -24.93 -6.55
N VAL A 32 -5.80 -24.30 -6.52
CA VAL A 32 -5.61 -22.91 -6.14
C VAL A 32 -4.73 -22.26 -7.20
N GLU A 33 -5.17 -21.12 -7.72
CA GLU A 33 -4.40 -20.34 -8.69
C GLU A 33 -4.23 -18.91 -8.19
N LEU A 34 -3.06 -18.34 -8.45
CA LEU A 34 -2.78 -16.92 -8.20
C LEU A 34 -2.99 -16.13 -9.49
N ARG A 35 -3.69 -14.99 -9.36
CA ARG A 35 -3.84 -14.00 -10.42
C ARG A 35 -3.39 -12.65 -9.91
N PHE A 36 -2.41 -12.07 -10.59
CA PHE A 36 -2.06 -10.67 -10.37
C PHE A 36 -3.03 -9.75 -11.12
N LEU A 37 -3.59 -8.77 -10.42
CA LEU A 37 -4.48 -7.75 -11.00
C LEU A 37 -3.71 -6.57 -11.62
N SER A 38 -2.39 -6.54 -11.43
CA SER A 38 -1.48 -5.53 -11.95
C SER A 38 -0.23 -6.19 -12.52
N THR A 39 0.53 -5.45 -13.34
CA THR A 39 1.86 -5.88 -13.76
C THR A 39 2.76 -6.11 -12.54
N THR A 40 3.59 -7.15 -12.60
CA THR A 40 4.57 -7.51 -11.58
C THR A 40 5.98 -7.27 -12.08
N SER A 41 6.90 -6.99 -11.15
CA SER A 41 8.33 -6.84 -11.42
C SER A 41 9.16 -7.70 -10.48
N VAL A 42 8.85 -7.68 -9.19
CA VAL A 42 9.59 -8.44 -8.16
C VAL A 42 9.08 -9.88 -8.05
N LEU A 43 7.79 -10.08 -8.32
CA LEU A 43 7.06 -11.33 -8.15
C LEU A 43 6.86 -12.12 -9.45
N THR A 44 7.38 -11.62 -10.58
CA THR A 44 7.29 -12.29 -11.88
C THR A 44 7.85 -13.71 -11.81
N GLY A 45 7.02 -14.71 -12.10
CA GLY A 45 7.41 -16.12 -12.06
C GLY A 45 7.40 -16.77 -10.68
N LYS A 46 6.91 -16.08 -9.64
CA LYS A 46 6.83 -16.60 -8.26
C LYS A 46 5.45 -17.09 -7.86
N GLU A 47 4.54 -17.26 -8.81
CA GLU A 47 3.13 -17.58 -8.55
C GLU A 47 2.98 -18.88 -7.74
N SER A 48 3.73 -19.93 -8.10
CA SER A 48 3.70 -21.22 -7.39
C SER A 48 4.17 -21.09 -5.95
N GLU A 49 5.31 -20.44 -5.72
CA GLU A 49 5.89 -20.23 -4.39
C GLU A 49 4.93 -19.47 -3.46
N ILE A 50 4.24 -18.46 -4.00
CA ILE A 50 3.26 -17.67 -3.26
C ILE A 50 2.05 -18.53 -2.89
N VAL A 51 1.51 -19.32 -3.82
CA VAL A 51 0.38 -20.21 -3.55
C VAL A 51 0.74 -21.26 -2.50
N GLU A 52 1.92 -21.88 -2.63
CA GLU A 52 2.45 -22.88 -1.69
C GLU A 52 2.56 -22.31 -0.27
N SER A 53 3.03 -21.06 -0.14
CA SER A 53 3.15 -20.39 1.16
C SER A 53 1.80 -20.20 1.90
N GLY A 54 0.68 -20.28 1.17
CA GLY A 54 -0.66 -20.18 1.76
C GLY A 54 -1.08 -21.41 2.57
N ASN A 55 -0.41 -22.56 2.41
CA ASN A 55 -0.74 -23.83 3.08
C ASN A 55 -2.23 -24.18 2.97
N PHE A 56 -2.76 -24.13 1.74
CA PHE A 56 -4.16 -24.45 1.46
C PHE A 56 -4.46 -25.90 1.81
N LYS A 57 -5.59 -26.12 2.49
CA LYS A 57 -6.04 -27.48 2.84
C LYS A 57 -6.79 -28.08 1.66
N ILE A 58 -6.05 -28.68 0.74
CA ILE A 58 -6.64 -29.46 -0.36
C ILE A 58 -7.52 -30.56 0.24
N GLY A 59 -8.72 -30.73 -0.32
CA GLY A 59 -9.73 -31.64 0.23
C GLY A 59 -10.76 -30.97 1.16
N GLU A 60 -10.47 -29.78 1.70
CA GLU A 60 -11.42 -29.05 2.57
C GLU A 60 -12.60 -28.51 1.74
N ASN A 61 -13.78 -28.46 2.34
CA ASN A 61 -14.95 -27.87 1.68
C ASN A 61 -14.76 -26.36 1.48
N VAL A 62 -14.90 -25.89 0.23
CA VAL A 62 -14.65 -24.49 -0.15
C VAL A 62 -15.54 -23.47 0.55
N PHE A 63 -16.72 -23.86 1.06
CA PHE A 63 -17.63 -22.97 1.77
C PHE A 63 -17.25 -22.77 3.25
N PHE A 64 -16.60 -23.76 3.85
CA PHE A 64 -16.22 -23.72 5.27
C PHE A 64 -14.75 -23.30 5.49
N SER A 65 -13.99 -23.15 4.41
CA SER A 65 -12.58 -22.81 4.49
C SER A 65 -12.34 -21.36 4.93
N THR A 66 -11.38 -21.16 5.84
CA THR A 66 -11.08 -19.85 6.44
C THR A 66 -10.06 -19.06 5.62
N LYS A 67 -10.52 -18.42 4.54
CA LYS A 67 -9.70 -17.65 3.59
C LYS A 67 -8.77 -16.60 4.24
N LYS A 68 -9.20 -15.97 5.34
CA LYS A 68 -8.39 -14.97 6.08
C LYS A 68 -7.05 -15.53 6.57
N ASN A 69 -7.02 -16.79 6.99
CA ASN A 69 -5.79 -17.42 7.49
C ASN A 69 -4.79 -17.68 6.35
N TYR A 70 -5.27 -18.03 5.15
CA TYR A 70 -4.41 -18.19 3.98
C TYR A 70 -3.83 -16.86 3.54
N ILE A 71 -4.65 -15.80 3.49
CA ILE A 71 -4.18 -14.43 3.20
C ILE A 71 -3.04 -14.04 4.14
N LYS A 72 -3.24 -14.19 5.46
CA LYS A 72 -2.24 -13.82 6.46
C LYS A 72 -0.93 -14.60 6.29
N GLN A 73 -1.01 -15.89 5.97
CA GLN A 73 0.19 -16.72 5.74
C GLN A 73 0.95 -16.28 4.49
N MET A 74 0.23 -16.11 3.36
CA MET A 74 0.84 -15.68 2.10
C MET A 74 1.51 -14.31 2.22
N GLU A 75 0.83 -13.30 2.80
CA GLU A 75 1.39 -11.95 2.95
C GLU A 75 2.52 -11.86 4.00
N LYS A 76 2.58 -12.82 4.93
CA LYS A 76 3.68 -12.89 5.90
C LYS A 76 4.92 -13.52 5.25
N ALA A 77 4.74 -14.60 4.49
CA ALA A 77 5.82 -15.27 3.80
C ALA A 77 6.34 -14.48 2.59
N ASN A 78 5.47 -13.72 1.93
CA ASN A 78 5.76 -12.93 0.74
C ASN A 78 5.40 -11.46 0.99
N PRO A 79 6.31 -10.65 1.57
CA PRO A 79 6.03 -9.27 1.96
C PRO A 79 5.60 -8.35 0.82
N TYR A 80 6.08 -8.61 -0.40
CA TYR A 80 5.72 -7.84 -1.60
C TYR A 80 4.35 -8.21 -2.16
N VAL A 81 3.69 -9.25 -1.65
CA VAL A 81 2.35 -9.64 -2.07
C VAL A 81 1.31 -8.90 -1.21
N ARG A 82 0.28 -8.35 -1.86
CA ARG A 82 -0.97 -7.97 -1.21
C ARG A 82 -2.11 -8.78 -1.79
N ILE A 83 -2.75 -9.60 -0.97
CA ILE A 83 -3.91 -10.39 -1.40
C ILE A 83 -5.14 -9.50 -1.31
N VAL A 84 -5.78 -9.26 -2.45
CA VAL A 84 -7.00 -8.46 -2.54
C VAL A 84 -8.18 -9.28 -2.04
N ASN A 85 -8.32 -10.51 -2.55
CA ASN A 85 -9.33 -11.46 -2.11
C ASN A 85 -8.95 -12.89 -2.50
N ILE A 86 -9.74 -13.85 -2.00
CA ILE A 86 -9.73 -15.23 -2.47
C ILE A 86 -11.16 -15.57 -2.90
N GLU A 87 -11.35 -15.79 -4.20
CA GLU A 87 -12.64 -16.11 -4.81
C GLU A 87 -12.83 -17.61 -4.92
N THR A 88 -14.05 -18.08 -4.67
CA THR A 88 -14.42 -19.47 -4.94
C THR A 88 -14.93 -19.56 -6.37
N VAL A 89 -14.20 -20.24 -7.23
CA VAL A 89 -14.69 -20.64 -8.54
C VAL A 89 -15.33 -22.01 -8.39
N PHE A 90 -16.64 -22.03 -8.63
CA PHE A 90 -17.45 -23.21 -8.43
C PHE A 90 -17.01 -24.35 -9.38
N PRO A 91 -17.05 -25.60 -8.91
CA PRO A 91 -17.44 -26.01 -7.56
C PRO A 91 -16.27 -26.06 -6.55
N ASN A 92 -15.02 -26.13 -6.98
CA ASN A 92 -13.93 -26.64 -6.12
C ASN A 92 -12.57 -25.94 -6.30
N LYS A 93 -12.56 -24.69 -6.76
CA LYS A 93 -11.32 -23.96 -7.03
C LYS A 93 -11.25 -22.64 -6.28
N PHE A 94 -10.07 -22.28 -5.83
CA PHE A 94 -9.79 -20.92 -5.37
C PHE A 94 -8.97 -20.14 -6.41
N ILE A 95 -9.41 -18.90 -6.67
CA ILE A 95 -8.59 -17.90 -7.36
C ILE A 95 -8.18 -16.87 -6.31
N VAL A 96 -6.88 -16.75 -6.09
CA VAL A 96 -6.27 -15.75 -5.22
C VAL A 96 -5.96 -14.54 -6.09
N ASN A 97 -6.69 -13.43 -5.91
CA ASN A 97 -6.37 -12.20 -6.61
C ASN A 97 -5.41 -11.36 -5.76
N ALA A 98 -4.28 -10.99 -6.35
CA ALA A 98 -3.21 -10.27 -5.66
C ALA A 98 -2.72 -9.07 -6.47
N VAL A 99 -2.03 -8.17 -5.80
CA VAL A 99 -1.23 -7.11 -6.42
C VAL A 99 0.17 -7.10 -5.82
N GLU A 100 1.14 -6.67 -6.60
CA GLU A 100 2.50 -6.42 -6.10
C GLU A 100 2.53 -5.08 -5.35
N ARG A 101 3.05 -5.10 -4.12
CA ARG A 101 3.28 -3.89 -3.32
C ARG A 101 4.47 -3.14 -3.89
N ASN A 102 4.34 -1.81 -3.94
CA ASN A 102 5.41 -0.94 -4.41
C ASN A 102 6.16 -0.36 -3.21
N GLU A 103 7.51 -0.37 -3.28
CA GLU A 103 8.34 0.34 -2.32
C GLU A 103 8.00 1.83 -2.39
N THR A 104 7.34 2.34 -1.36
CA THR A 104 6.85 3.71 -1.29
C THR A 104 7.75 4.56 -0.43
N TYR A 105 8.05 4.12 0.80
CA TYR A 105 8.90 4.86 1.73
C TYR A 105 10.14 4.07 2.13
N VAL A 106 11.16 4.81 2.56
CA VAL A 106 12.36 4.29 3.21
C VAL A 106 12.54 5.03 4.54
N ILE A 107 12.59 4.26 5.63
CA ILE A 107 12.75 4.79 6.99
C ILE A 107 14.13 4.36 7.50
N LYS A 108 14.93 5.31 7.96
CA LYS A 108 16.17 5.01 8.69
C LYS A 108 15.81 4.75 10.16
N MET A 109 16.19 3.57 10.64
CA MET A 109 15.94 3.12 12.01
C MET A 109 17.07 3.55 12.95
N ASP A 110 16.80 3.59 14.25
CA ASP A 110 17.78 3.99 15.28
C ASP A 110 18.98 3.02 15.35
N ASN A 111 18.79 1.77 14.92
CA ASN A 111 19.83 0.75 14.82
C ASN A 111 20.66 0.84 13.50
N ASN A 112 20.59 1.96 12.79
CA ASN A 112 21.25 2.20 11.49
C ASN A 112 20.83 1.28 10.34
N LYS A 113 19.72 0.54 10.48
CA LYS A 113 19.11 -0.17 9.35
C LYS A 113 18.16 0.75 8.58
N TYR A 114 17.91 0.40 7.33
CA TYR A 114 16.94 1.03 6.46
C TYR A 114 15.80 0.05 6.19
N VAL A 115 14.58 0.53 6.39
CA VAL A 115 13.37 -0.27 6.22
C VAL A 115 12.58 0.29 5.06
N LYS A 116 12.34 -0.55 4.05
CA LYS A 116 11.50 -0.21 2.90
C LYS A 116 10.07 -0.61 3.18
N THR A 117 9.13 0.28 2.93
CA THR A 117 7.70 0.03 3.15
C THR A 117 6.85 0.41 1.96
N ASP A 118 5.63 -0.12 1.91
CA ASP A 118 4.58 0.37 1.02
C ASP A 118 3.76 1.51 1.64
N GLU A 119 2.72 1.98 0.96
CA GLU A 119 1.83 3.05 1.41
C GLU A 119 1.00 2.74 2.66
N TYR A 120 0.89 1.44 3.01
CA TYR A 120 0.21 0.95 4.22
C TYR A 120 1.19 0.61 5.34
N MET A 121 2.46 0.99 5.20
CA MET A 121 3.52 0.72 6.16
C MET A 121 3.83 -0.77 6.37
N LYS A 122 3.52 -1.62 5.38
CA LYS A 122 4.02 -3.00 5.34
C LYS A 122 5.54 -2.96 5.15
N VAL A 123 6.28 -3.68 5.98
CA VAL A 123 7.72 -3.83 5.84
C VAL A 123 8.03 -4.82 4.71
N LEU A 124 8.58 -4.32 3.61
CA LEU A 124 8.92 -5.11 2.43
C LEU A 124 10.33 -5.71 2.52
N SER A 125 11.29 -4.92 3.03
CA SER A 125 12.67 -5.36 3.23
C SER A 125 13.39 -4.53 4.30
N VAL A 126 14.38 -5.14 4.95
CA VAL A 126 15.29 -4.48 5.88
C VAL A 126 16.73 -4.65 5.39
N SER A 127 17.49 -3.55 5.28
CA SER A 127 18.89 -3.57 4.83
C SER A 127 19.80 -2.72 5.74
N SER A 128 21.10 -3.00 5.77
CA SER A 128 22.10 -2.15 6.45
C SER A 128 22.65 -1.05 5.55
N VAL A 129 22.49 -1.19 4.24
CA VAL A 129 22.98 -0.25 3.23
C VAL A 129 21.80 0.29 2.45
N PHE A 130 21.81 1.60 2.22
CA PHE A 130 20.83 2.30 1.41
C PHE A 130 21.49 3.42 0.62
N GLN A 131 21.13 3.53 -0.65
CA GLN A 131 21.51 4.64 -1.52
C GLN A 131 20.24 5.30 -2.04
N ASN A 132 20.10 6.60 -1.80
CA ASN A 132 18.94 7.34 -2.30
C ASN A 132 19.03 7.43 -3.83
N SER A 133 18.03 6.90 -4.53
CA SER A 133 17.95 6.86 -5.99
C SER A 133 16.50 6.99 -6.45
N THR A 134 16.29 7.27 -7.72
CA THR A 134 14.97 7.37 -8.36
C THR A 134 14.20 6.04 -8.43
N THR A 135 14.85 4.92 -8.13
CA THR A 135 14.26 3.58 -8.19
C THR A 135 13.80 3.07 -6.82
N ASN A 136 14.39 3.59 -5.75
CA ASN A 136 14.05 3.24 -4.37
C ASN A 136 12.84 4.02 -3.85
N GLY A 137 12.28 3.59 -2.71
CA GLY A 137 11.25 4.37 -2.01
C GLY A 137 11.74 5.74 -1.55
N ILE A 138 10.79 6.65 -1.32
CA ILE A 138 11.04 8.02 -0.87
C ILE A 138 11.53 8.00 0.58
N VAL A 139 12.66 8.65 0.86
CA VAL A 139 13.18 8.72 2.23
C VAL A 139 12.24 9.57 3.09
N ILE A 140 11.84 9.06 4.25
CA ILE A 140 11.01 9.81 5.19
C ILE A 140 11.72 9.96 6.54
N ASN A 141 11.91 11.22 6.94
CA ASN A 141 12.52 11.60 8.20
C ASN A 141 11.46 12.14 9.16
N GLY A 142 11.66 11.91 10.46
CA GLY A 142 10.74 12.41 11.49
C GLY A 142 9.36 11.72 11.49
N SER A 143 9.24 10.53 10.89
CA SER A 143 7.99 9.77 10.84
C SER A 143 7.50 9.28 12.20
N GLY A 144 8.35 9.30 13.24
CA GLY A 144 8.08 8.72 14.56
C GLY A 144 8.20 7.19 14.61
N LEU A 145 8.66 6.55 13.52
CA LEU A 145 8.69 5.09 13.39
C LEU A 145 10.07 4.46 13.66
N SER A 146 11.15 5.26 13.71
CA SER A 146 12.54 4.78 13.73
C SER A 146 12.92 3.95 14.96
N GLY A 147 12.22 4.14 16.09
CA GLY A 147 12.43 3.41 17.34
C GLY A 147 11.67 2.08 17.47
N GLN A 148 10.82 1.73 16.49
CA GLN A 148 10.07 0.46 16.54
C GLN A 148 10.97 -0.71 16.15
N THR A 149 10.73 -1.88 16.76
CA THR A 149 11.34 -3.14 16.32
C THR A 149 10.39 -3.83 15.34
N VAL A 150 10.82 -4.00 14.10
CA VAL A 150 10.05 -4.62 13.02
C VAL A 150 10.92 -5.54 12.19
N GLU A 151 10.31 -6.58 11.65
CA GLU A 151 10.93 -7.50 10.70
C GLU A 151 10.24 -7.45 9.34
N THR A 152 10.88 -8.04 8.33
CA THR A 152 10.30 -8.22 7.01
C THR A 152 8.97 -8.97 7.10
N GLY A 153 7.91 -8.40 6.52
CA GLY A 153 6.55 -8.95 6.61
C GLY A 153 5.68 -8.34 7.72
N ASP A 154 6.25 -7.55 8.64
CA ASP A 154 5.46 -6.85 9.66
C ASP A 154 4.79 -5.59 9.10
N PHE A 155 3.97 -4.95 9.91
CA PHE A 155 3.47 -3.59 9.70
C PHE A 155 4.01 -2.70 10.81
N PHE A 156 4.44 -1.48 10.47
CA PHE A 156 4.68 -0.48 11.50
C PHE A 156 3.37 -0.12 12.21
N LYS A 157 3.46 0.14 13.51
CA LYS A 157 2.35 0.71 14.27
C LYS A 157 2.34 2.21 14.03
N THR A 158 1.24 2.74 13.54
CA THR A 158 1.09 4.17 13.24
C THR A 158 -0.04 4.76 14.06
N ASP A 159 0.16 6.00 14.51
CA ASP A 159 -0.88 6.78 15.18
C ASP A 159 -1.69 7.51 14.10
N GLY A 160 -2.70 6.81 13.57
CA GLY A 160 -3.58 7.32 12.52
C GLY A 160 -3.09 7.05 11.10
N ASP A 161 -3.73 7.69 10.13
CA ASP A 161 -3.59 7.39 8.69
C ASP A 161 -2.80 8.47 7.92
N TYR A 162 -2.12 9.39 8.61
CA TYR A 162 -1.47 10.56 7.99
C TYR A 162 -0.48 10.19 6.88
N LEU A 163 0.35 9.15 7.06
CA LEU A 163 1.32 8.73 6.04
C LEU A 163 0.66 8.14 4.78
N THR A 164 -0.47 7.45 4.96
CA THR A 164 -1.28 6.93 3.86
C THR A 164 -2.00 8.09 3.17
N ALA A 165 -2.60 9.02 3.91
CA ALA A 165 -3.23 10.22 3.37
C ALA A 165 -2.23 11.10 2.60
N LEU A 166 -1.03 11.28 3.14
CA LEU A 166 0.07 11.97 2.47
C LEU A 166 0.44 11.29 1.16
N PHE A 167 0.57 9.96 1.17
CA PHE A 167 0.87 9.24 -0.06
C PHE A 167 -0.24 9.37 -1.10
N ASN A 168 -1.51 9.33 -0.67
CA ASN A 168 -2.65 9.53 -1.56
C ASN A 168 -2.61 10.92 -2.22
N CYS A 169 -2.19 11.96 -1.50
CA CYS A 169 -2.00 13.29 -2.10
C CYS A 169 -0.93 13.27 -3.21
N PHE A 170 0.17 12.53 -3.03
CA PHE A 170 1.15 12.33 -4.11
C PHE A 170 0.57 11.55 -5.29
N ARG A 171 -0.25 10.52 -5.01
CA ARG A 171 -0.92 9.71 -6.04
C ARG A 171 -1.95 10.49 -6.84
N GLU A 172 -2.64 11.44 -6.21
CA GLU A 172 -3.54 12.40 -6.89
C GLU A 172 -2.77 13.30 -7.85
N TRP A 173 -1.53 13.67 -7.49
CA TRP A 173 -0.65 14.44 -8.36
C TRP A 173 -0.09 13.62 -9.52
N ASP A 174 0.43 12.43 -9.26
CA ASP A 174 1.00 11.55 -10.29
C ASP A 174 0.72 10.07 -9.97
N LEU A 175 -0.01 9.40 -10.87
CA LEU A 175 -0.40 8.00 -10.74
C LEU A 175 0.76 7.01 -10.98
N SER A 176 1.97 7.46 -11.31
CA SER A 176 3.14 6.60 -11.49
C SER A 176 4.04 6.64 -10.26
N TYR A 177 4.20 5.50 -9.58
CA TYR A 177 5.17 5.37 -8.47
C TYR A 177 6.58 5.75 -8.93
N THR A 178 6.97 5.34 -10.14
CA THR A 178 8.27 5.66 -10.73
C THR A 178 8.46 7.16 -10.92
N ASN A 179 7.44 7.86 -11.42
CA ASN A 179 7.53 9.32 -11.61
C ASN A 179 7.60 10.04 -10.27
N LEU A 180 6.81 9.62 -9.28
CA LEU A 180 6.87 10.18 -7.93
C LEU A 180 8.26 10.04 -7.31
N LYS A 181 8.87 8.85 -7.39
CA LYS A 181 10.24 8.60 -6.91
C LYS A 181 11.31 9.38 -7.69
N ALA A 182 11.06 9.65 -8.97
CA ALA A 182 11.93 10.47 -9.80
C ALA A 182 11.81 11.98 -9.50
N LYS A 183 10.66 12.43 -8.98
CA LYS A 183 10.43 13.83 -8.60
C LYS A 183 10.82 14.11 -7.15
N ILE A 184 10.45 13.25 -6.22
CA ILE A 184 10.59 13.45 -4.77
C ILE A 184 11.87 12.76 -4.27
N GLU A 185 12.73 13.51 -3.61
CA GLU A 185 13.97 13.01 -3.02
C GLU A 185 13.75 12.50 -1.60
N SER A 186 13.11 13.33 -0.77
CA SER A 186 12.86 13.02 0.64
C SER A 186 11.70 13.83 1.20
N ILE A 187 11.18 13.36 2.32
CA ILE A 187 10.13 14.00 3.09
C ILE A 187 10.62 14.16 4.52
N GLU A 188 10.41 15.34 5.11
CA GLU A 188 10.68 15.58 6.52
C GLU A 188 9.39 15.98 7.21
N LEU A 189 9.08 15.26 8.28
CA LEU A 189 7.92 15.48 9.12
C LEU A 189 8.37 16.05 10.44
N ASN A 190 7.84 17.22 10.79
CA ASN A 190 8.01 17.79 12.12
C ASN A 190 6.68 17.78 12.85
N TYR A 191 6.46 16.73 13.65
CA TYR A 191 5.29 16.58 14.52
C TYR A 191 5.45 17.27 15.89
N ASN A 192 6.67 17.60 16.27
CA ASN A 192 7.00 17.97 17.65
C ASN A 192 6.94 19.48 17.90
N ASN A 193 6.92 20.29 16.83
CA ASN A 193 6.88 21.75 16.91
C ASN A 193 5.56 22.27 16.33
N ASP A 194 4.85 23.12 17.07
CA ASP A 194 3.80 23.96 16.50
C ASP A 194 4.47 25.13 15.73
N PRO A 195 4.20 25.30 14.44
CA PRO A 195 3.27 24.53 13.61
C PRO A 195 3.86 23.26 13.05
N TYR A 196 3.02 22.20 13.02
CA TYR A 196 3.27 20.97 12.26
C TYR A 196 3.74 21.32 10.86
N ARG A 197 4.93 20.87 10.47
CA ARG A 197 5.51 21.18 9.16
C ARG A 197 5.81 19.89 8.41
N LEU A 198 5.41 19.89 7.15
CA LEU A 198 5.82 18.92 6.17
C LEU A 198 6.75 19.62 5.17
N LEU A 199 7.95 19.06 5.00
CA LEU A 199 8.87 19.45 3.95
C LEU A 199 8.95 18.32 2.92
N VAL A 200 8.73 18.64 1.66
CA VAL A 200 8.96 17.72 0.54
C VAL A 200 10.14 18.28 -0.25
N ASN A 201 11.27 17.58 -0.20
CA ASN A 201 12.46 17.91 -0.96
C ASN A 201 12.36 17.23 -2.33
N MET A 202 12.37 18.03 -3.39
CA MET A 202 12.33 17.56 -4.76
C MET A 202 13.75 17.30 -5.25
N ARG A 203 13.93 16.31 -6.14
CA ARG A 203 15.25 15.99 -6.72
C ARG A 203 15.84 17.11 -7.58
N SER A 204 14.99 18.03 -8.03
CA SER A 204 15.46 19.24 -8.73
C SER A 204 16.12 20.25 -7.80
N GLY A 205 15.98 20.14 -6.48
CA GLY A 205 16.42 21.14 -5.51
C GLY A 205 15.31 22.12 -5.09
N VAL A 206 14.08 21.92 -5.58
CA VAL A 206 12.92 22.65 -5.07
C VAL A 206 12.47 22.07 -3.73
N GLN A 207 12.07 22.94 -2.80
CA GLN A 207 11.53 22.55 -1.51
C GLN A 207 10.07 22.99 -1.40
N ILE A 208 9.18 22.06 -1.10
CA ILE A 208 7.77 22.35 -0.80
C ILE A 208 7.58 22.33 0.72
N VAL A 209 7.25 23.48 1.29
CA VAL A 209 7.00 23.66 2.72
C VAL A 209 5.50 23.80 2.95
N VAL A 210 4.89 22.84 3.65
CA VAL A 210 3.48 22.89 4.03
C VAL A 210 3.37 23.20 5.53
N ARG A 211 2.83 24.38 5.85
CA ARG A 211 2.58 24.80 7.24
C ARG A 211 1.26 24.24 7.77
N LYS A 212 1.27 23.84 9.05
CA LYS A 212 0.13 23.20 9.73
C LYS A 212 -0.40 22.04 8.88
N SER A 213 0.50 21.13 8.52
CA SER A 213 0.22 20.05 7.55
C SER A 213 -0.83 19.05 8.03
N ASN A 214 -1.14 19.05 9.34
CA ASN A 214 -2.26 18.30 9.93
C ASN A 214 -3.65 18.87 9.58
N ARG A 215 -3.75 19.97 8.83
CA ARG A 215 -5.02 20.58 8.39
C ARG A 215 -5.00 20.83 6.89
N ASN A 216 -6.10 20.48 6.21
CA ASN A 216 -6.28 20.71 4.77
C ASN A 216 -5.09 20.22 3.93
N LEU A 217 -4.54 19.04 4.26
CA LEU A 217 -3.32 18.51 3.67
C LEU A 217 -3.44 18.37 2.14
N SER A 218 -4.52 17.73 1.68
CA SER A 218 -4.77 17.50 0.25
C SER A 218 -4.87 18.81 -0.52
N ASP A 219 -5.70 19.76 -0.09
CA ASP A 219 -5.82 21.06 -0.78
C ASP A 219 -4.50 21.84 -0.82
N LYS A 220 -3.72 21.82 0.27
CA LYS A 220 -2.43 22.50 0.34
C LYS A 220 -1.41 21.86 -0.61
N LEU A 221 -1.33 20.53 -0.62
CA LEU A 221 -0.41 19.81 -1.51
C LEU A 221 -0.83 19.95 -2.97
N ASN A 222 -2.13 19.86 -3.28
CA ASN A 222 -2.65 20.07 -4.63
C ASN A 222 -2.32 21.47 -5.14
N LEU A 223 -2.45 22.50 -4.29
CA LEU A 223 -2.00 23.85 -4.66
C LEU A 223 -0.48 23.92 -4.85
N ALA A 224 0.30 23.29 -3.98
CA ALA A 224 1.76 23.26 -4.09
C ALA A 224 2.23 22.60 -5.40
N PHE A 225 1.64 21.46 -5.75
CA PHE A 225 1.98 20.70 -6.96
C PHE A 225 1.52 21.43 -8.22
N SER A 226 0.32 22.02 -8.20
CA SER A 226 -0.13 22.90 -9.28
C SER A 226 0.84 24.06 -9.49
N PHE A 227 1.33 24.66 -8.41
CA PHE A 227 2.34 25.70 -8.48
C PHE A 227 3.66 25.16 -9.05
N TYR A 228 4.14 24.01 -8.59
CA TYR A 228 5.36 23.35 -9.08
C TYR A 228 5.31 23.06 -10.59
N ASP A 229 4.17 22.56 -11.08
CA ASP A 229 3.97 22.21 -12.49
C ASP A 229 3.66 23.41 -13.40
N THR A 230 3.43 24.59 -12.82
CA THR A 230 3.09 25.80 -13.57
C THR A 230 4.23 26.19 -14.53
N LYS A 231 3.87 26.44 -15.80
CA LYS A 231 4.80 26.85 -16.86
C LYS A 231 4.65 28.31 -17.28
N GLU A 232 3.55 28.96 -16.91
CA GLU A 232 3.28 30.36 -17.20
C GLU A 232 2.68 31.05 -15.97
N ASP A 233 3.11 32.28 -15.69
CA ASP A 233 2.50 33.09 -14.63
C ASP A 233 1.12 33.63 -15.07
N LYS A 234 0.43 34.35 -14.17
CA LYS A 234 -0.89 34.95 -14.46
C LYS A 234 -0.87 35.97 -15.61
N SER A 235 0.31 36.45 -16.00
CA SER A 235 0.52 37.39 -17.09
C SER A 235 1.00 36.69 -18.37
N HIS A 236 1.00 35.35 -18.41
CA HIS A 236 1.50 34.51 -19.50
C HIS A 236 3.02 34.62 -19.75
N ASN A 237 3.80 35.07 -18.76
CA ASN A 237 5.25 34.97 -18.85
C ASN A 237 5.70 33.55 -18.53
N PRO A 238 6.69 32.99 -19.26
CA PRO A 238 7.21 31.68 -18.97
C PRO A 238 7.88 31.65 -17.59
N VAL A 239 7.50 30.67 -16.78
CA VAL A 239 8.09 30.39 -15.47
C VAL A 239 8.49 28.92 -15.40
N ASP A 240 9.52 28.61 -14.62
CA ASP A 240 9.92 27.23 -14.38
C ASP A 240 10.23 27.02 -12.89
N TYR A 241 9.17 26.78 -12.13
CA TYR A 241 9.27 26.49 -10.70
C TYR A 241 9.85 25.11 -10.40
N THR A 242 10.20 24.32 -11.44
CA THR A 242 10.78 22.99 -11.26
C THR A 242 12.30 23.01 -11.12
N LYS A 243 12.97 24.16 -11.29
CA LYS A 243 14.44 24.25 -11.29
C LYS A 243 15.08 24.34 -9.91
N SER A 244 14.71 25.33 -9.10
CA SER A 244 15.22 25.50 -7.73
C SER A 244 14.43 26.58 -7.01
N GLY A 245 14.15 26.40 -5.72
CA GLY A 245 13.36 27.39 -4.97
C GLY A 245 12.59 26.78 -3.80
N ILE A 246 11.83 27.61 -3.12
CA ILE A 246 10.96 27.23 -2.01
C ILE A 246 9.52 27.58 -2.39
N ILE A 247 8.66 26.58 -2.48
CA ILE A 247 7.21 26.74 -2.55
C ILE A 247 6.67 26.58 -1.14
N GLU A 248 6.17 27.66 -0.56
CA GLU A 248 5.59 27.64 0.78
C GLU A 248 4.06 27.77 0.69
N VAL A 249 3.36 26.79 1.27
CA VAL A 249 1.90 26.74 1.32
C VAL A 249 1.41 26.81 2.77
N PHE A 250 0.45 27.69 3.01
CA PHE A 250 -0.09 27.96 4.33
C PHE A 250 -1.56 28.37 4.26
N GLU A 251 -2.21 28.33 5.41
CA GLU A 251 -3.60 28.76 5.58
C GLU A 251 -3.64 30.05 6.38
N SER A 252 -4.41 31.03 5.90
CA SER A 252 -4.70 32.29 6.59
C SER A 252 -6.16 32.66 6.34
N GLU A 253 -6.89 33.08 7.37
CA GLU A 253 -8.31 33.49 7.24
C GLU A 253 -9.19 32.45 6.48
N SER A 254 -8.98 31.16 6.77
CA SER A 254 -9.68 30.03 6.12
C SER A 254 -9.49 29.92 4.61
N LYS A 255 -8.47 30.58 4.06
CA LYS A 255 -8.03 30.44 2.66
C LYS A 255 -6.62 29.87 2.62
N ILE A 256 -6.34 29.10 1.57
CA ILE A 256 -5.03 28.50 1.33
C ILE A 256 -4.27 29.38 0.34
N TYR A 257 -3.03 29.69 0.68
CA TYR A 257 -2.13 30.50 -0.13
C TYR A 257 -0.86 29.72 -0.41
N ALA A 258 -0.30 29.94 -1.60
CA ALA A 258 1.03 29.49 -1.97
C ALA A 258 1.89 30.70 -2.32
N SER A 259 3.17 30.63 -1.96
CA SER A 259 4.17 31.61 -2.34
C SER A 259 5.42 30.89 -2.82
N TYR A 260 6.16 31.51 -3.74
CA TYR A 260 7.41 30.98 -4.24
C TYR A 260 8.53 31.97 -4.02
N ARG A 261 9.68 31.43 -3.60
CA ARG A 261 10.92 32.18 -3.48
C ARG A 261 12.03 31.41 -4.17
N GLN A 262 12.65 32.02 -5.16
CA GLN A 262 13.86 31.48 -5.76
C GLN A 262 15.01 31.54 -4.75
N VAL A 263 15.69 30.42 -4.55
CA VAL A 263 16.95 30.39 -3.81
C VAL A 263 18.03 30.84 -4.79
N LYS A 264 18.71 31.95 -4.50
CA LYS A 264 19.87 32.36 -5.29
C LYS A 264 20.99 31.37 -5.00
N ASP A 265 21.57 30.80 -6.05
CA ASP A 265 22.82 30.06 -5.92
C ASP A 265 23.88 31.02 -5.35
N ASN A 266 24.47 30.65 -4.21
CA ASN A 266 25.62 31.35 -3.63
C ASN A 266 26.89 31.00 -4.39
#